data_AF-A0AAV5VP21-F1
#
_entry.id   AF-A0AAV5VP21-F1
#
_cell.length_a   1.000
_cell.length_b   1.000
_cell.length_c   1.000
_cell.angle_alpha   90.00
_cell.angle_beta   90.00
_cell.angle_gamma   90.00
#
_symmetry.space_group_name_H-M   'P 1'
#
loop_
_entity.id
_entity.type
_entity.pdbx_description
1 polymer ?
#
loop_
_entity_poly.entity_id
_entity_poly.type
_entity_poly.pdbx_seq_one_letter_code
_entity_poly.pdbx_strand_id
1 'polypeptide(L)'
;VIKDVKDKMEKERTTEEFHVHFIGVSAQMHGVCTWNSEDVKANGTAGVASSLYTWEYNSYDESTMKKLESKYGDQRPGFGCTTLAALSEEGKLNRKHDRAGNIGDFFVAVLLRDKNSHKMSTQMANSFGFCKGKEWIG
;
A
#
# COMPACT_ATOMS: atom_id res chain seq x y z
N VAL A 1 -13.06 1.87 -9.57
CA VAL A 1 -12.75 1.01 -8.41
C VAL A 1 -13.93 0.83 -7.47
N ILE A 2 -14.35 1.82 -6.66
CA ILE A 2 -15.53 1.65 -5.77
C ILE A 2 -16.79 1.41 -6.58
N LYS A 3 -16.99 2.18 -7.65
CA LYS A 3 -18.09 1.97 -8.60
C LYS A 3 -18.02 0.57 -9.19
N ASP A 4 -16.86 0.10 -9.68
CA ASP A 4 -16.75 -1.25 -10.26
C ASP A 4 -16.96 -2.38 -9.25
N VAL A 5 -16.54 -2.20 -7.99
CA VAL A 5 -16.81 -3.15 -6.89
C VAL A 5 -18.31 -3.17 -6.60
N LYS A 6 -18.93 -2.00 -6.48
CA LYS A 6 -20.37 -1.86 -6.29
C LYS A 6 -21.16 -2.44 -7.46
N ASP A 7 -20.77 -2.12 -8.69
CA ASP A 7 -21.39 -2.59 -9.93
C ASP A 7 -21.23 -4.12 -10.07
N LYS A 8 -20.09 -4.70 -9.66
CA LYS A 8 -19.93 -6.17 -9.58
C LYS A 8 -20.83 -6.79 -8.51
N MET A 9 -20.89 -6.19 -7.31
CA MET A 9 -21.79 -6.64 -6.24
C MET A 9 -23.26 -6.52 -6.66
N GLU A 10 -23.62 -5.49 -7.41
CA GLU A 10 -24.96 -5.28 -7.95
C GLU A 10 -25.30 -6.26 -9.09
N LYS A 11 -24.31 -6.65 -9.89
CA LYS A 11 -24.47 -7.60 -10.99
C LYS A 11 -24.67 -9.05 -10.53
N GLU A 12 -24.16 -9.41 -9.35
CA GLU A 12 -24.38 -10.73 -8.72
C GLU A 12 -25.70 -10.82 -7.93
N ARG A 13 -26.55 -9.79 -7.97
CA ARG A 13 -27.83 -9.79 -7.23
C ARG A 13 -28.81 -10.86 -7.75
N THR A 14 -29.35 -11.63 -6.81
CA THR A 14 -30.61 -12.37 -6.95
C THR A 14 -31.66 -11.66 -6.10
N THR A 15 -32.50 -10.85 -6.76
CA THR A 15 -33.83 -10.33 -6.36
C THR A 15 -34.12 -9.73 -4.97
N GLU A 16 -33.25 -9.80 -3.96
CA GLU A 16 -33.49 -9.23 -2.63
C GLU A 16 -32.68 -7.95 -2.35
N GLU A 17 -33.20 -7.15 -1.42
CA GLU A 17 -32.54 -5.95 -0.90
C GLU A 17 -31.40 -6.37 0.02
N PHE A 18 -30.16 -6.05 -0.35
CA PHE A 18 -28.97 -6.44 0.39
C PHE A 18 -28.28 -5.21 0.98
N HIS A 19 -27.94 -5.29 2.26
CA HIS A 19 -27.15 -4.28 2.97
C HIS A 19 -25.72 -4.77 3.18
N VAL A 20 -24.74 -4.03 2.63
CA VAL A 20 -23.31 -4.29 2.89
C VAL A 20 -23.01 -3.85 4.32
N HIS A 21 -22.85 -4.80 5.24
CA HIS A 21 -22.43 -4.48 6.61
C HIS A 21 -20.92 -4.30 6.72
N PHE A 22 -20.14 -5.13 6.02
CA PHE A 22 -18.68 -5.13 6.09
C PHE A 22 -18.05 -5.47 4.75
N ILE A 23 -16.88 -4.90 4.49
CA ILE A 23 -16.02 -5.24 3.37
C ILE A 23 -14.67 -5.67 3.93
N GLY A 24 -14.32 -6.94 3.76
CA GLY A 24 -12.98 -7.46 4.04
C GLY A 24 -12.07 -7.29 2.83
N VAL A 25 -10.81 -6.91 3.07
CA VAL A 25 -9.82 -6.73 2.00
C VAL A 25 -8.69 -7.72 2.19
N SER A 26 -8.38 -8.47 1.13
CA SER A 26 -7.17 -9.26 0.99
C SER A 26 -6.43 -8.77 -0.27
N ALA A 27 -5.10 -8.76 -0.20
CA ALA A 27 -4.25 -8.23 -1.24
C ALA A 27 -2.92 -8.99 -1.26
N GLN A 28 -2.17 -8.84 -2.35
CA GLN A 28 -0.78 -9.32 -2.36
C GLN A 28 0.00 -8.67 -1.21
N MET A 29 0.85 -9.47 -0.59
CA MET A 29 1.81 -9.00 0.41
C MET A 29 3.02 -8.39 -0.30
N HIS A 30 3.80 -7.62 0.46
CA HIS A 30 5.01 -6.95 -0.01
C HIS A 30 4.75 -5.98 -1.17
N GLY A 31 5.77 -5.23 -1.55
CA GLY A 31 5.64 -4.15 -2.51
C GLY A 31 5.01 -2.88 -1.93
N VAL A 32 5.04 -1.83 -2.73
CA VAL A 32 4.63 -0.48 -2.32
C VAL A 32 4.08 0.31 -3.49
N CYS A 33 3.03 1.09 -3.21
CA CYS A 33 2.67 2.25 -3.98
C CYS A 33 2.63 3.48 -3.07
N THR A 34 2.74 4.65 -3.68
CA THR A 34 2.67 5.95 -3.01
C THR A 34 1.53 6.75 -3.62
N TRP A 35 0.90 7.62 -2.84
CA TRP A 35 -0.20 8.47 -3.34
C TRP A 35 -0.27 9.78 -2.57
N ASN A 36 -1.01 10.74 -3.13
CA ASN A 36 -1.41 11.97 -2.43
C ASN A 36 -2.81 11.80 -1.83
N SER A 37 -2.94 12.04 -0.53
CA SER A 37 -4.20 11.83 0.20
C SER A 37 -5.34 12.75 -0.24
N GLU A 38 -5.05 14.01 -0.55
CA GLU A 38 -6.05 14.96 -1.04
C GLU A 38 -6.52 14.59 -2.46
N ASP A 39 -5.64 14.09 -3.31
CA ASP A 39 -6.01 13.60 -4.65
C ASP A 39 -6.90 12.35 -4.56
N VAL A 40 -6.62 11.42 -3.62
CA VAL A 40 -7.49 10.25 -3.38
C VAL A 40 -8.86 10.69 -2.87
N LYS A 41 -8.90 11.64 -1.94
CA LYS A 41 -10.13 12.19 -1.37
C LYS A 41 -10.99 12.86 -2.45
N ALA A 42 -10.38 13.67 -3.32
CA ALA A 42 -11.06 14.36 -4.41
C ALA A 42 -11.53 13.40 -5.52
N ASN A 43 -10.64 12.52 -6.00
CA ASN A 43 -10.85 11.78 -7.24
C ASN A 43 -11.19 10.30 -7.02
N GLY A 44 -10.61 9.64 -6.01
CA GLY A 44 -10.90 8.25 -5.63
C GLY A 44 -10.66 7.20 -6.71
N THR A 45 -9.65 7.41 -7.56
CA THR A 45 -9.30 6.49 -8.65
C THR A 45 -7.84 6.06 -8.58
N ALA A 46 -7.46 5.00 -9.29
CA ALA A 46 -6.08 4.50 -9.32
C ALA A 46 -5.07 5.48 -9.95
N GLY A 47 -5.53 6.47 -10.71
CA GLY A 47 -4.67 7.42 -11.42
C GLY A 47 -3.93 8.43 -10.51
N VAL A 48 -4.23 8.46 -9.22
CA VAL A 48 -3.59 9.36 -8.23
C VAL A 48 -2.47 8.68 -7.43
N ALA A 49 -2.17 7.42 -7.72
CA ALA A 49 -1.08 6.68 -7.12
C ALA A 49 0.07 6.45 -8.11
N SER A 50 1.25 6.16 -7.57
CA SER A 50 2.34 5.60 -8.37
C SER A 50 1.98 4.23 -8.90
N SER A 51 2.74 3.74 -9.88
CA SER A 51 2.79 2.31 -10.18
C SER A 51 3.09 1.52 -8.90
N LEU A 52 2.50 0.32 -8.82
CA LEU A 52 2.81 -0.64 -7.77
C LEU A 52 4.18 -1.26 -8.06
N TYR A 53 5.12 -1.07 -7.15
CA TYR A 53 6.36 -1.85 -7.13
C TYR A 53 6.07 -3.15 -6.40
N THR A 54 6.10 -4.27 -7.10
CA THR A 54 5.73 -5.58 -6.54
C THR A 54 6.86 -6.18 -5.71
N TRP A 55 6.60 -7.33 -5.10
CA TRP A 55 7.60 -8.16 -4.41
C TRP A 55 8.75 -8.60 -5.32
N GLU A 56 8.56 -8.58 -6.65
CA GLU A 56 9.58 -8.92 -7.65
C GLU A 56 10.52 -7.74 -7.97
N TYR A 57 10.22 -6.53 -7.47
CA TYR A 57 11.09 -5.39 -7.67
C TYR A 57 12.44 -5.69 -7.03
N ASN A 58 13.50 -5.74 -7.86
CA ASN A 58 14.83 -6.21 -7.50
C ASN A 58 15.96 -5.21 -7.82
N SER A 59 15.61 -3.97 -8.20
CA SER A 59 16.60 -2.91 -8.40
C SER A 59 17.04 -2.36 -7.04
N TYR A 60 18.03 -3.02 -6.45
CA TYR A 60 18.66 -2.61 -5.20
C TYR A 60 20.16 -2.58 -5.35
N ASP A 61 20.77 -1.54 -4.79
CA ASP A 61 22.20 -1.52 -4.56
C ASP A 61 22.55 -2.37 -3.32
N GLU A 62 23.59 -3.21 -3.41
CA GLU A 62 24.01 -4.07 -2.30
C GLU A 62 24.39 -3.29 -1.04
N SER A 63 24.96 -2.09 -1.19
CA SER A 63 25.36 -1.27 -0.06
C SER A 63 24.14 -0.71 0.69
N THR A 64 23.10 -0.33 -0.05
CA THR A 64 21.81 0.08 0.51
C THR A 64 21.17 -1.07 1.27
N MET A 65 21.14 -2.28 0.70
CA MET A 65 20.60 -3.45 1.39
C MET A 65 21.33 -3.76 2.70
N LYS A 66 22.66 -3.80 2.69
CA LYS A 66 23.46 -4.02 3.90
C LYS A 66 23.21 -2.95 4.96
N LYS A 67 23.08 -1.69 4.55
CA LYS A 67 22.77 -0.57 5.45
C LYS A 67 21.39 -0.73 6.09
N LEU A 68 20.36 -1.07 5.31
CA LEU A 68 19.01 -1.27 5.83
C LEU A 68 18.93 -2.47 6.77
N GLU A 69 19.57 -3.58 6.42
CA GLU A 69 19.63 -4.77 7.28
C GLU A 69 20.33 -4.48 8.61
N SER A 70 21.46 -3.76 8.57
CA SER A 70 22.21 -3.40 9.79
C SER A 70 21.43 -2.51 10.76
N LYS A 71 20.56 -1.64 10.23
CA LYS A 71 19.81 -0.67 11.04
C LYS A 71 18.45 -1.20 11.50
N TYR A 72 17.78 -1.99 10.66
CA TYR A 72 16.37 -2.36 10.84
C TYR A 72 16.12 -3.87 10.86
N GLY A 73 17.15 -4.71 10.84
CA GLY A 73 17.04 -6.16 10.97
C GLY A 73 16.73 -6.86 9.65
N ASP A 74 15.81 -7.84 9.66
CA ASP A 74 15.51 -8.68 8.50
C ASP A 74 14.77 -7.89 7.41
N GLN A 75 15.54 -7.24 6.54
CA GLN A 75 15.06 -6.51 5.37
C GLN A 75 15.35 -7.32 4.12
N ARG A 76 14.38 -7.41 3.22
CA ARG A 76 14.53 -8.18 1.99
C ARG A 76 14.22 -7.32 0.76
N PRO A 77 14.82 -7.65 -0.38
CA PRO A 77 14.32 -7.23 -1.69
C PRO A 77 12.81 -7.48 -1.78
N GLY A 78 12.07 -6.47 -2.26
CA GLY A 78 10.63 -6.52 -2.47
C GLY A 78 9.79 -6.04 -1.28
N PHE A 79 10.39 -5.83 -0.10
CA PHE A 79 9.69 -5.22 1.03
C PHE A 79 9.42 -3.74 0.77
N GLY A 80 8.24 -3.25 1.14
CA GLY A 80 7.82 -1.89 0.83
C GLY A 80 8.78 -0.80 1.35
N CYS A 81 9.26 -0.91 2.59
CA CYS A 81 10.23 0.03 3.17
C CYS A 81 11.59 -0.02 2.46
N THR A 82 12.06 -1.23 2.12
CA THR A 82 13.29 -1.41 1.33
C THR A 82 13.16 -0.76 -0.04
N THR A 83 12.03 -1.00 -0.73
CA THR A 83 11.74 -0.39 -2.02
C THR A 83 11.63 1.12 -1.93
N LEU A 84 10.97 1.67 -0.90
CA LEU A 84 10.91 3.12 -0.68
C LEU A 84 12.30 3.74 -0.49
N ALA A 85 13.18 3.09 0.26
CA ALA A 85 14.55 3.55 0.44
C ALA A 85 15.32 3.58 -0.90
N ALA A 86 15.26 2.51 -1.68
CA ALA A 86 15.89 2.45 -3.01
C ALA A 86 15.33 3.52 -3.97
N LEU A 87 14.01 3.68 -4.05
CA LEU A 87 13.38 4.71 -4.89
C LEU A 87 13.73 6.13 -4.44
N SER A 88 13.95 6.34 -3.14
CA SER A 88 14.40 7.63 -2.61
C SER A 88 15.81 7.96 -3.06
N GLU A 89 16.73 6.97 -3.03
CA GLU A 89 18.11 7.14 -3.50
C GLU A 89 18.19 7.38 -5.01
N GLU A 90 17.32 6.72 -5.78
CA GLU A 90 17.18 6.91 -7.22
C GLU A 90 16.42 8.20 -7.61
N GLY A 91 15.86 8.94 -6.63
CA GLY A 91 15.08 10.15 -6.89
C GLY A 91 13.75 9.91 -7.63
N LYS A 92 13.22 8.68 -7.58
CA LYS A 92 12.00 8.26 -8.30
C LYS A 92 10.70 8.50 -7.52
N LEU A 93 10.79 8.93 -6.26
CA LEU A 93 9.61 9.24 -5.45
C LEU A 93 8.97 10.56 -5.90
N ASN A 94 7.65 10.53 -6.09
CA ASN A 94 6.88 11.74 -6.37
C ASN A 94 6.76 12.57 -5.08
N ARG A 95 7.33 13.78 -5.08
CA ARG A 95 7.32 14.69 -3.92
C ARG A 95 5.93 15.17 -3.50
N LYS A 96 4.91 15.00 -4.34
CA LYS A 96 3.52 15.31 -3.98
C LYS A 96 2.87 14.21 -3.15
N HIS A 97 3.41 13.00 -3.17
CA HIS A 97 2.83 11.89 -2.42
C HIS A 97 3.21 11.99 -0.94
N ASP A 98 2.20 11.87 -0.08
CA ASP A 98 2.30 12.00 1.38
C ASP A 98 1.91 10.70 2.10
N ARG A 99 1.66 9.63 1.35
CA ARG A 99 1.28 8.31 1.83
C ARG A 99 2.02 7.22 1.06
N ALA A 100 2.24 6.11 1.74
CA ALA A 100 2.79 4.88 1.17
C ALA A 100 2.17 3.65 1.85
N GLY A 101 2.00 2.58 1.10
CA GLY A 101 1.46 1.32 1.59
C GLY A 101 1.46 0.27 0.48
N ASN A 102 0.98 -0.94 0.78
CA ASN A 102 0.77 -1.93 -0.27
C ASN A 102 -0.53 -1.63 -1.03
N ILE A 103 -0.84 -2.45 -2.03
CA ILE A 103 -2.04 -2.26 -2.86
C ILE A 103 -3.35 -2.39 -2.07
N GLY A 104 -3.38 -3.20 -1.02
CA GLY A 104 -4.52 -3.33 -0.12
C GLY A 104 -4.75 -2.07 0.71
N ASP A 105 -3.69 -1.46 1.24
CA ASP A 105 -3.79 -0.18 1.95
C ASP A 105 -4.31 0.91 1.04
N PHE A 106 -3.79 1.02 -0.19
CA PHE A 106 -4.27 1.99 -1.17
C PHE A 106 -5.73 1.75 -1.56
N PHE A 107 -6.14 0.49 -1.74
CA PHE A 107 -7.53 0.16 -2.03
C PHE A 107 -8.47 0.57 -0.88
N VAL A 108 -8.06 0.36 0.37
CA VAL A 108 -8.78 0.83 1.56
C VAL A 108 -8.81 2.36 1.61
N ALA A 109 -7.69 3.03 1.31
CA ALA A 109 -7.63 4.48 1.20
C ALA A 109 -8.66 4.99 0.18
N VAL A 110 -8.74 4.37 -1.00
CA VAL A 110 -9.75 4.72 -2.01
C VAL A 110 -11.17 4.50 -1.46
N LEU A 111 -11.48 3.32 -0.90
CA LEU A 111 -12.80 3.01 -0.33
C LEU A 111 -13.24 4.03 0.72
N LEU A 112 -12.31 4.49 1.56
CA LEU A 112 -12.56 5.41 2.66
C LEU A 112 -12.36 6.88 2.31
N ARG A 113 -12.02 7.19 1.04
CA ARG A 113 -11.67 8.55 0.58
C ARG A 113 -10.52 9.17 1.38
N ASP A 114 -9.55 8.33 1.68
CA ASP A 114 -8.33 8.61 2.46
C ASP A 114 -8.57 9.45 3.72
N LYS A 115 -9.68 9.18 4.41
CA LYS A 115 -9.90 9.71 5.76
C LYS A 115 -8.82 9.11 6.65
N ASN A 116 -8.08 9.94 7.40
CA ASN A 116 -6.90 9.68 8.27
C ASN A 116 -7.05 8.58 9.35
N SER A 117 -7.71 7.47 9.05
CA SER A 117 -8.19 6.46 9.99
C SER A 117 -7.82 5.04 9.58
N HIS A 118 -7.39 4.82 8.33
CA HIS A 118 -7.00 3.50 7.89
C HIS A 118 -5.55 3.21 8.30
N LYS A 119 -5.31 1.99 8.78
CA LYS A 119 -4.02 1.53 9.26
C LYS A 119 -3.70 0.20 8.60
N MET A 120 -2.43 0.03 8.25
CA MET A 120 -1.93 -1.26 7.78
C MET A 120 -2.13 -2.32 8.85
N SER A 121 -2.60 -3.50 8.46
CA SER A 121 -2.74 -4.63 9.39
C SER A 121 -1.36 -5.11 9.87
N THR A 122 -1.28 -5.76 11.03
CA THR A 122 -0.01 -6.28 11.56
C THR A 122 0.66 -7.27 10.60
N GLN A 123 -0.13 -8.12 9.92
CA GLN A 123 0.40 -9.06 8.93
C GLN A 123 1.04 -8.32 7.76
N MET A 124 0.36 -7.30 7.23
CA MET A 124 0.89 -6.49 6.15
C MET A 124 2.12 -5.69 6.59
N ALA A 125 2.11 -5.10 7.78
CA ALA A 125 3.23 -4.34 8.34
C ALA A 125 4.51 -5.18 8.48
N ASN A 126 4.39 -6.42 8.98
CA ASN A 126 5.53 -7.34 9.05
C ASN A 126 6.14 -7.62 7.66
N SER A 127 5.30 -7.69 6.63
CA SER A 127 5.73 -7.93 5.25
C SER A 127 6.16 -6.66 4.50
N PHE A 128 5.83 -5.49 5.03
CA PHE A 128 6.19 -4.21 4.46
C PHE A 128 7.62 -3.80 4.84
N GLY A 129 8.18 -4.39 5.90
CA GLY A 129 9.48 -4.05 6.45
C GLY A 129 9.40 -3.04 7.60
N PHE A 130 10.51 -2.83 8.30
CA PHE A 130 10.65 -1.89 9.42
C PHE A 130 9.58 -2.01 10.53
N CYS A 131 9.05 -3.21 10.76
CA CYS A 131 8.09 -3.48 11.82
C CYS A 131 8.64 -4.55 12.78
N LYS A 132 8.71 -4.24 14.08
CA LYS A 132 9.11 -5.20 15.12
C LYS A 132 8.13 -5.12 16.28
N GLY A 133 7.54 -6.25 16.65
CA GLY A 133 6.65 -6.29 17.82
C GLY A 133 5.41 -5.40 17.71
N LYS A 134 4.92 -5.12 16.49
CA LYS A 134 3.80 -4.19 16.16
C LYS A 134 4.17 -2.70 16.17
N GLU A 135 5.44 -2.36 16.31
CA GLU A 135 5.92 -0.98 16.23
C GLU A 135 6.72 -0.75 14.95
N TRP A 136 6.53 0.42 14.34
CA TRP A 136 7.35 0.88 13.23
C TRP A 136 8.71 1.35 13.76
N ILE A 137 9.79 0.90 13.13
CA ILE A 137 11.17 1.28 13.45
C ILE A 137 11.67 2.20 12.33
N GLY A 138 11.71 3.51 12.56
CA GLY A 138 12.12 4.48 11.54
C GLY A 138 12.07 5.91 12.03
#